data_AF-A0A8X6XC45-F1
#
_entry.id   AF-A0A8X6XC45-F1
#
_cell.length_a   1.000
_cell.length_b   1.000
_cell.length_c   1.000
_cell.angle_alpha   90.00
_cell.angle_beta   90.00
_cell.angle_gamma   90.00
#
_symmetry.space_group_name_H-M   'P 1'
#
loop_
_entity.id
_entity.type
_entity.pdbx_description
1 polymer ?
#
loop_
_entity_poly.entity_id
_entity_poly.type
_entity_poly.pdbx_seq_one_letter_code
_entity_poly.pdbx_strand_id
1 'polypeptide(L)'
;MDEKKKLKKTRAVIRTAVTKIMNKLKNELDSQSVDTLHEHFDYLNENLKELRELDNKIQNIIEVEKEFDEEIQSAFDYNEKISVLCSKIKIKIKNLSKCDPSVSSQTTLNVQNDSLNNSTNGTSVNSNRNVNSVRLPKLQIDKYFGDPCLWLEFWNKFQNSIDRNETLTKVDKFSYLKSLLGGVAGNVVNGFAFYLMI
;
A
#
# COMPACT_ATOMS: atom_id res chain seq x y z
N MET A 1 39.63 -7.14 -8.62
CA MET A 1 39.27 -6.48 -9.91
C MET A 1 38.16 -7.22 -10.65
N ASP A 2 38.20 -8.56 -10.73
CA ASP A 2 37.22 -9.36 -11.47
C ASP A 2 35.80 -9.37 -10.88
N GLU A 3 35.67 -9.35 -9.55
CA GLU A 3 34.36 -9.38 -8.89
C GLU A 3 33.54 -8.12 -9.17
N LYS A 4 34.12 -6.94 -8.96
CA LYS A 4 33.50 -5.64 -9.29
C LYS A 4 33.05 -5.59 -10.75
N LYS A 5 33.90 -6.03 -11.68
CA LYS A 5 33.58 -6.09 -13.11
C LYS A 5 32.41 -7.04 -13.38
N LYS A 6 32.38 -8.20 -12.72
CA LYS A 6 31.27 -9.17 -12.82
C LYS A 6 29.96 -8.58 -12.29
N LEU A 7 29.97 -7.95 -11.12
CA LEU A 7 28.78 -7.31 -10.53
C LEU A 7 28.23 -6.19 -11.42
N LYS A 8 29.09 -5.29 -11.90
CA LYS A 8 28.69 -4.22 -12.85
C LYS A 8 28.11 -4.80 -14.14
N LYS A 9 28.68 -5.90 -14.65
CA LYS A 9 28.16 -6.59 -15.85
C LYS A 9 26.78 -7.22 -15.60
N THR A 10 26.60 -7.94 -14.49
CA THR A 10 25.29 -8.52 -14.12
C THR A 10 24.23 -7.43 -14.00
N ARG A 11 24.56 -6.34 -13.30
CA ARG A 11 23.66 -5.19 -13.16
C ARG A 11 23.28 -4.60 -14.52
N ALA A 12 24.24 -4.43 -15.44
CA ALA A 12 23.96 -3.93 -16.78
C ALA A 12 23.00 -4.84 -17.57
N VAL A 13 23.13 -6.16 -17.43
CA VAL A 13 22.22 -7.13 -18.05
C VAL A 13 20.79 -6.97 -17.51
N ILE A 14 20.63 -6.87 -16.18
CA ILE A 14 19.32 -6.67 -15.54
C ILE A 14 18.72 -5.33 -15.97
N ARG A 15 19.49 -4.23 -15.91
CA ARG A 15 19.05 -2.91 -16.41
C ARG A 15 18.60 -3.00 -17.88
N THR A 16 19.29 -3.77 -18.72
CA THR A 16 18.86 -3.97 -20.11
C THR A 16 17.50 -4.67 -20.19
N ALA A 17 17.29 -5.73 -19.40
CA ALA A 17 16.02 -6.45 -19.36
C ALA A 17 14.87 -5.56 -18.86
N VAL A 18 15.08 -4.83 -17.76
CA VAL A 18 14.12 -3.88 -17.20
C VAL A 18 13.79 -2.76 -18.18
N THR A 19 14.79 -2.21 -18.86
CA THR A 19 14.59 -1.13 -19.84
C THR A 19 13.72 -1.59 -21.02
N LYS A 20 13.86 -2.85 -21.46
CA LYS A 20 13.00 -3.42 -22.52
C LYS A 20 11.53 -3.43 -22.11
N ILE A 21 11.22 -3.89 -20.89
CA ILE A 21 9.85 -3.90 -20.36
C ILE A 21 9.35 -2.47 -20.14
N MET A 22 10.19 -1.59 -19.63
CA MET A 22 9.85 -0.17 -19.46
C MET A 22 9.42 0.48 -20.77
N ASN A 23 10.15 0.23 -21.86
CA ASN A 23 9.80 0.75 -23.18
C ASN A 23 8.52 0.11 -23.73
N LYS A 24 8.34 -1.20 -23.55
CA LYS A 24 7.10 -1.90 -23.92
C LYS A 24 5.89 -1.27 -23.22
N LEU A 25 5.97 -1.13 -21.90
CA LEU A 25 4.91 -0.55 -21.09
C LEU A 25 4.67 0.92 -21.43
N LYS A 26 5.71 1.72 -21.72
CA LYS A 26 5.51 3.11 -22.13
C LYS A 26 4.66 3.24 -23.40
N ASN A 27 4.72 2.27 -24.31
CA ASN A 27 3.99 2.28 -25.56
C ASN A 27 2.61 1.63 -25.46
N GLU A 28 2.45 0.63 -24.58
CA GLU A 28 1.27 -0.26 -24.53
C GLU A 28 0.55 -0.26 -23.17
N LEU A 29 0.83 0.71 -22.28
CA LEU A 29 0.26 0.71 -20.92
C LEU A 29 -1.26 0.67 -20.90
N ASP A 30 -1.89 1.35 -21.87
CA ASP A 30 -3.33 1.51 -21.91
C ASP A 30 -4.08 0.33 -22.54
N SER A 31 -3.39 -0.48 -23.35
CA SER A 31 -3.95 -1.63 -24.06
C SER A 31 -3.75 -2.97 -23.33
N GLN A 32 -2.93 -3.02 -22.28
CA GLN A 32 -2.69 -4.23 -21.51
C GLN A 32 -3.83 -4.60 -20.57
N SER A 33 -4.04 -5.91 -20.39
CA SER A 33 -4.97 -6.45 -19.40
C SER A 33 -4.43 -6.25 -17.97
N VAL A 34 -5.34 -6.33 -17.00
CA VAL A 34 -4.99 -6.20 -15.57
C VAL A 34 -3.99 -7.26 -15.14
N ASP A 35 -4.15 -8.51 -15.58
CA ASP A 35 -3.26 -9.61 -15.21
C ASP A 35 -1.84 -9.41 -15.77
N THR A 36 -1.73 -8.97 -17.03
CA THR A 36 -0.43 -8.67 -17.64
C THR A 36 0.26 -7.48 -16.95
N LEU A 37 -0.51 -6.48 -16.53
CA LEU A 37 0.02 -5.36 -15.74
C LEU A 37 0.53 -5.81 -14.37
N HIS A 38 -0.16 -6.74 -13.71
CA HIS A 38 0.32 -7.34 -12.46
C HIS A 38 1.61 -8.14 -12.66
N GLU A 39 1.66 -9.01 -13.67
CA GLU A 39 2.87 -9.78 -13.98
C GLU A 39 4.07 -8.87 -14.25
N HIS A 40 3.88 -7.80 -15.02
CA HIS A 40 4.93 -6.83 -15.26
C HIS A 40 5.33 -6.04 -14.00
N PHE A 41 4.38 -5.71 -13.13
CA PHE A 41 4.67 -5.07 -11.86
C PHE A 41 5.53 -5.95 -10.94
N ASP A 42 5.15 -7.23 -10.80
CA ASP A 42 5.87 -8.20 -9.98
C ASP A 42 7.28 -8.44 -10.52
N TYR A 43 7.41 -8.63 -11.84
CA TYR A 43 8.71 -8.75 -12.50
C TYR A 43 9.60 -7.53 -12.24
N LEU A 44 9.08 -6.31 -12.38
CA LEU A 44 9.84 -5.08 -12.13
C LEU A 44 10.29 -4.96 -10.67
N ASN A 45 9.45 -5.36 -9.71
CA ASN A 45 9.80 -5.34 -8.30
C ASN A 45 10.91 -6.34 -7.94
N GLU A 46 10.86 -7.56 -8.48
CA GLU A 46 11.92 -8.55 -8.26
C GLU A 46 13.26 -8.07 -8.84
N ASN A 47 13.26 -7.53 -10.06
CA ASN A 47 14.47 -6.97 -10.66
C ASN A 47 14.98 -5.76 -9.87
N LEU A 48 14.09 -4.93 -9.31
CA LEU A 48 14.47 -3.80 -8.47
C LEU A 48 15.11 -4.25 -7.15
N LYS A 49 14.64 -5.35 -6.57
CA LYS A 49 15.28 -5.98 -5.41
C LYS A 49 16.69 -6.47 -5.77
N GLU A 50 16.84 -7.19 -6.88
CA GLU A 50 18.15 -7.69 -7.33
C GLU A 50 19.12 -6.53 -7.65
N LEU A 51 18.64 -5.46 -8.29
CA LEU A 51 19.44 -4.26 -8.55
C LEU A 51 19.94 -3.61 -7.27
N ARG A 52 19.08 -3.48 -6.24
CA ARG A 52 19.49 -2.95 -4.92
C ARG A 52 20.56 -3.82 -4.27
N GLU A 53 20.44 -5.13 -4.35
CA GLU A 53 21.47 -6.04 -3.82
C GLU A 53 22.80 -5.90 -4.56
N LEU A 54 22.76 -5.77 -5.89
CA LEU A 54 23.97 -5.54 -6.69
C LEU A 54 24.59 -4.18 -6.41
N ASP A 55 23.79 -3.12 -6.31
CA ASP A 55 24.25 -1.77 -6.02
C ASP A 55 24.93 -1.71 -4.64
N ASN A 56 24.34 -2.33 -3.60
CA ASN A 56 24.97 -2.45 -2.28
C ASN A 56 26.30 -3.22 -2.33
N LYS A 57 26.35 -4.34 -3.06
CA LYS A 57 27.59 -5.12 -3.22
C LYS A 57 28.67 -4.32 -3.94
N ILE A 58 28.32 -3.57 -4.97
CA ILE A 58 29.26 -2.72 -5.72
C ILE A 58 29.76 -1.59 -4.81
N GLN A 59 28.85 -0.93 -4.08
CA GLN A 59 29.18 0.16 -3.15
C GLN A 59 30.20 -0.28 -2.10
N ASN A 60 30.07 -1.49 -1.55
CA ASN A 60 30.99 -2.04 -0.54
C ASN A 60 32.40 -2.37 -1.09
N ILE A 61 32.59 -2.45 -2.40
CA ILE A 61 33.86 -2.86 -3.04
C ILE A 61 34.53 -1.66 -3.75
N ILE A 62 33.88 -0.51 -3.83
CA ILE A 62 34.50 0.69 -4.41
C ILE A 62 35.36 1.39 -3.36
N GLU A 63 36.66 1.50 -3.66
CA GLU A 63 37.65 2.14 -2.79
C GLU A 63 37.89 3.62 -3.15
N VAL A 64 37.59 4.02 -4.39
CA VAL A 64 37.83 5.38 -4.90
C VAL A 64 36.59 6.24 -4.66
N GLU A 65 36.72 7.28 -3.85
CA GLU A 65 35.63 8.17 -3.41
C GLU A 65 34.83 8.77 -4.58
N LYS A 66 35.50 9.30 -5.61
CA LYS A 66 34.81 9.82 -6.80
C LYS A 66 33.99 8.75 -7.54
N GLU A 67 34.53 7.54 -7.65
CA GLU A 67 33.81 6.44 -8.31
C GLU A 67 32.62 5.97 -7.46
N PHE A 68 32.72 6.09 -6.14
CA PHE A 68 31.65 5.73 -5.20
C PHE A 68 30.45 6.65 -5.38
N ASP A 69 30.66 7.97 -5.42
CA ASP A 69 29.60 8.95 -5.62
C ASP A 69 28.89 8.78 -6.96
N GLU A 70 29.67 8.60 -8.04
CA GLU A 70 29.13 8.34 -9.38
C GLU A 70 28.28 7.06 -9.41
N GLU A 71 28.69 6.03 -8.66
CA GLU A 71 27.98 4.77 -8.58
C GLU A 71 26.65 4.89 -7.82
N ILE A 72 26.65 5.60 -6.69
CA ILE A 72 25.45 5.88 -5.91
C ILE A 72 24.46 6.69 -6.75
N GLN A 73 24.92 7.74 -7.43
CA GLN A 73 24.06 8.55 -8.28
C GLN A 73 23.47 7.73 -9.43
N SER A 74 24.27 6.88 -10.08
CA SER A 74 23.79 5.97 -11.13
C SER A 74 22.72 5.00 -10.63
N ALA A 75 22.87 4.47 -9.42
CA ALA A 75 21.87 3.62 -8.79
C ALA A 75 20.58 4.38 -8.48
N PHE A 76 20.69 5.58 -7.92
CA PHE A 76 19.56 6.44 -7.59
C PHE A 76 18.73 6.80 -8.84
N ASP A 77 19.37 7.35 -9.87
CA ASP A 77 18.72 7.78 -11.12
C ASP A 77 17.98 6.63 -11.82
N TYR A 78 18.53 5.42 -11.73
CA TYR A 78 17.91 4.25 -12.33
C TYR A 78 16.73 3.74 -11.50
N ASN A 79 16.86 3.71 -10.17
CA ASN A 79 15.79 3.32 -9.26
C ASN A 79 14.58 4.27 -9.34
N GLU A 80 14.81 5.57 -9.48
CA GLU A 80 13.75 6.57 -9.67
C GLU A 80 12.91 6.26 -10.93
N LYS A 81 13.56 5.95 -12.06
CA LYS A 81 12.88 5.60 -13.32
C LYS A 81 11.96 4.40 -13.18
N ILE A 82 12.41 3.34 -12.50
CA ILE A 82 11.59 2.15 -12.26
C ILE A 82 10.44 2.47 -11.31
N SER A 83 10.72 3.18 -10.21
CA SER A 83 9.73 3.54 -9.20
C SER A 83 8.54 4.32 -9.80
N VAL A 84 8.84 5.29 -10.67
CA VAL A 84 7.82 6.06 -11.40
C VAL A 84 6.96 5.13 -12.27
N LEU A 85 7.57 4.18 -12.97
CA LEU A 85 6.82 3.23 -13.79
C LEU A 85 5.96 2.28 -12.94
N CYS A 86 6.51 1.69 -11.89
CA CYS A 86 5.75 0.84 -10.96
C CYS A 86 4.53 1.59 -10.40
N SER A 87 4.69 2.87 -10.07
CA SER A 87 3.59 3.72 -9.61
C SER A 87 2.51 3.90 -10.68
N LYS A 88 2.90 4.12 -11.94
CA LYS A 88 1.96 4.23 -13.07
C LYS A 88 1.17 2.94 -13.30
N ILE A 89 1.85 1.79 -13.28
CA ILE A 89 1.20 0.47 -13.40
C ILE A 89 0.21 0.25 -12.26
N LYS A 90 0.61 0.55 -11.01
CA LYS A 90 -0.25 0.41 -9.83
C LYS A 90 -1.51 1.28 -9.93
N ILE A 91 -1.38 2.51 -10.42
CA ILE A 91 -2.52 3.40 -10.68
C ILE A 91 -3.43 2.82 -11.77
N LYS A 92 -2.85 2.32 -12.87
CA LYS A 92 -3.61 1.73 -13.99
C LYS A 92 -4.42 0.52 -13.56
N ILE A 93 -3.79 -0.42 -12.84
CA ILE A 93 -4.45 -1.58 -12.23
C ILE A 93 -5.63 -1.14 -11.36
N LYS A 94 -5.42 -0.18 -10.46
CA LYS A 94 -6.46 0.37 -9.58
C LYS A 94 -7.62 1.01 -10.34
N ASN A 95 -7.37 1.61 -11.50
CA ASN A 95 -8.41 2.23 -12.32
C ASN A 95 -9.21 1.18 -13.08
N LEU A 96 -8.56 0.13 -13.60
CA LEU A 96 -9.22 -0.97 -14.28
C LEU A 96 -10.07 -1.81 -13.31
N SER A 97 -9.62 -2.00 -12.07
CA SER A 97 -10.36 -2.73 -11.03
C SER A 97 -11.59 -1.98 -10.48
N LYS A 98 -11.79 -0.70 -10.82
CA LYS A 98 -12.97 0.08 -10.43
C LYS A 98 -14.16 -0.12 -11.37
N CYS A 99 -13.99 -0.81 -12.49
CA CYS A 99 -15.08 -1.25 -13.35
C CYS A 99 -15.71 -2.55 -12.82
N ASP A 100 -16.31 -2.49 -11.63
CA ASP A 100 -17.36 -3.43 -11.22
C ASP A 100 -18.57 -2.58 -10.80
N PRO A 101 -19.60 -2.44 -11.66
CA PRO A 101 -20.74 -1.55 -11.41
C PRO A 101 -21.75 -2.11 -10.38
N SER A 102 -21.30 -2.90 -9.41
CA SER A 102 -22.20 -3.58 -8.46
C SER A 102 -22.13 -3.10 -7.00
N VAL A 103 -21.53 -1.94 -6.66
CA VAL A 103 -21.88 -1.21 -5.42
C VAL A 103 -21.73 0.29 -5.62
N SER A 104 -22.78 0.91 -6.15
CA SER A 104 -23.00 2.35 -6.04
C SER A 104 -23.84 2.62 -4.80
N SER A 105 -23.23 3.12 -3.73
CA SER A 105 -23.94 3.86 -2.68
C SER A 105 -23.57 5.33 -2.86
N GLN A 106 -24.23 6.07 -3.73
CA GLN A 106 -25.43 6.85 -3.42
C GLN A 106 -25.50 7.29 -1.96
N THR A 107 -25.15 8.54 -1.67
CA THR A 107 -26.13 9.46 -1.07
C THR A 107 -25.77 10.90 -1.42
N THR A 108 -26.53 11.45 -2.38
CA THR A 108 -26.74 12.88 -2.56
C THR A 108 -27.49 13.43 -1.35
N LEU A 109 -26.90 14.38 -0.62
CA LEU A 109 -27.59 15.14 0.41
C LEU A 109 -28.44 16.24 -0.26
N ASN A 110 -29.69 15.92 -0.59
CA ASN A 110 -30.72 16.93 -0.79
C ASN A 110 -31.34 17.25 0.57
N VAL A 111 -30.85 18.30 1.22
CA VAL A 111 -31.52 18.94 2.36
C VAL A 111 -32.62 19.83 1.79
N GLN A 112 -33.86 19.33 1.74
CA GLN A 112 -35.04 20.19 1.67
C GLN A 112 -35.53 20.40 3.09
N ASN A 113 -35.26 21.61 3.59
CA ASN A 113 -35.96 22.17 4.74
C ASN A 113 -37.43 22.30 4.37
N ASP A 114 -38.31 21.68 5.15
CA ASP A 114 -39.58 22.32 5.44
C ASP A 114 -39.95 22.05 6.90
N SER A 115 -40.04 23.16 7.64
CA SER A 115 -40.51 23.19 9.02
C SER A 115 -42.03 23.32 8.97
N LEU A 116 -42.77 22.60 9.82
CA LEU A 116 -43.89 23.15 10.60
C LEU A 116 -44.48 22.09 11.55
N ASN A 117 -44.45 22.47 12.82
CA ASN A 117 -45.21 21.92 13.95
C ASN A 117 -46.70 21.72 13.63
N ASN A 118 -47.35 20.69 14.20
CA ASN A 118 -47.98 20.81 15.53
C ASN A 118 -48.77 19.54 15.92
N SER A 119 -48.41 19.01 17.10
CA SER A 119 -49.21 18.43 18.18
C SER A 119 -50.49 17.61 17.89
N THR A 120 -50.57 16.40 18.47
CA THR A 120 -51.54 16.10 19.55
C THR A 120 -51.28 14.75 20.25
N ASN A 121 -51.09 14.85 21.58
CA ASN A 121 -51.57 13.99 22.68
C ASN A 121 -51.22 12.48 22.74
N GLY A 122 -50.14 12.20 23.49
CA GLY A 122 -50.08 11.33 24.68
C GLY A 122 -50.78 9.96 24.70
N THR A 123 -49.99 8.87 24.68
CA THR A 123 -50.06 7.75 25.65
C THR A 123 -48.80 6.87 25.56
N SER A 124 -48.34 6.41 26.72
CA SER A 124 -47.25 5.45 26.92
C SER A 124 -47.49 4.11 26.24
N VAL A 125 -46.53 3.57 25.48
CA VAL A 125 -46.15 2.13 25.47
C VAL A 125 -44.71 1.98 24.93
N ASN A 126 -43.85 1.35 25.73
CA ASN A 126 -42.57 0.77 25.31
C ASN A 126 -42.77 -0.12 24.07
N SER A 127 -42.11 0.19 22.95
CA SER A 127 -41.96 -0.79 21.86
C SER A 127 -40.59 -0.68 21.24
N ASN A 128 -39.85 -1.76 21.47
CA ASN A 128 -38.58 -2.13 20.91
C ASN A 128 -38.44 -1.67 19.46
N ARG A 129 -37.51 -0.75 19.21
CA ARG A 129 -36.95 -0.57 17.87
C ARG A 129 -36.17 -1.84 17.54
N ASN A 130 -36.84 -2.78 16.88
CA ASN A 130 -36.17 -3.83 16.11
C ASN A 130 -35.35 -3.13 15.03
N VAL A 131 -34.10 -2.81 15.38
CA VAL A 131 -33.06 -2.51 14.40
C VAL A 131 -32.86 -3.82 13.66
N ASN A 132 -33.34 -3.90 12.42
CA ASN A 132 -32.98 -4.96 11.50
C ASN A 132 -31.47 -4.89 11.28
N SER A 133 -30.70 -5.50 12.18
CA SER A 133 -29.26 -5.68 12.02
C SER A 133 -29.07 -6.78 10.99
N VAL A 134 -28.92 -6.41 9.73
CA VAL A 134 -28.29 -7.28 8.74
C VAL A 134 -26.91 -7.62 9.31
N ARG A 135 -26.75 -8.85 9.82
CA ARG A 135 -25.45 -9.33 10.30
C ARG A 135 -24.56 -9.54 9.09
N LEU A 136 -23.83 -8.50 8.74
CA LEU A 136 -22.73 -8.55 7.78
C LEU A 136 -21.68 -9.55 8.28
N PRO A 137 -21.04 -10.33 7.38
CA PRO A 137 -19.88 -11.15 7.74
C PRO A 137 -18.87 -10.29 8.49
N LYS A 138 -18.32 -10.79 9.61
CA LYS A 138 -17.27 -10.08 10.33
C LYS A 138 -16.09 -9.88 9.39
N LEU A 139 -15.84 -8.64 8.99
CA LEU A 139 -14.72 -8.25 8.15
C LEU A 139 -13.43 -8.55 8.94
N GLN A 140 -12.74 -9.64 8.62
CA GLN A 140 -11.43 -9.93 9.20
C GLN A 140 -10.40 -9.03 8.53
N ILE A 141 -9.66 -8.28 9.34
CA ILE A 141 -8.51 -7.50 8.90
C ILE A 141 -7.30 -8.42 8.94
N ASP A 142 -6.59 -8.55 7.82
CA ASP A 142 -5.36 -9.33 7.76
C ASP A 142 -4.23 -8.67 8.53
N LYS A 143 -3.28 -9.49 9.02
CA LYS A 143 -2.08 -8.98 9.70
C LYS A 143 -1.14 -8.29 8.72
N TYR A 144 -0.57 -7.16 9.14
CA TYR A 144 0.44 -6.42 8.41
C TYR A 144 1.84 -6.77 8.91
N PHE A 145 2.71 -7.25 8.01
CA PHE A 145 4.04 -7.76 8.35
C PHE A 145 5.20 -6.77 8.11
N GLY A 146 4.90 -5.57 7.62
CA GLY A 146 5.91 -4.51 7.41
C GLY A 146 6.31 -4.26 5.97
N ASP A 147 5.53 -4.69 4.97
CA ASP A 147 5.72 -4.30 3.58
C ASP A 147 5.15 -2.87 3.33
N PRO A 148 6.01 -1.86 3.10
CA PRO A 148 5.55 -0.48 2.87
C PRO A 148 4.53 -0.35 1.73
N CYS A 149 4.55 -1.26 0.75
CA CYS A 149 3.63 -1.26 -0.39
C CYS A 149 2.19 -1.60 -0.03
N LEU A 150 1.97 -2.31 1.09
CA LEU A 150 0.67 -2.75 1.60
C LEU A 150 0.16 -1.87 2.74
N TRP A 151 0.99 -0.95 3.26
CA TRP A 151 0.64 -0.10 4.40
C TRP A 151 -0.64 0.70 4.18
N LEU A 152 -0.79 1.33 3.00
CA LEU A 152 -1.96 2.16 2.71
C LEU A 152 -3.26 1.35 2.64
N GLU A 153 -3.21 0.12 2.11
CA GLU A 153 -4.37 -0.75 2.06
C GLU A 153 -4.76 -1.24 3.46
N PHE A 154 -3.77 -1.70 4.24
CA PHE A 154 -3.93 -2.09 5.63
C PHE A 154 -4.54 -0.95 6.46
N TRP A 155 -3.97 0.26 6.34
CA TRP A 155 -4.43 1.42 7.10
C TRP A 155 -5.87 1.81 6.74
N ASN A 156 -6.26 1.76 5.46
CA ASN A 156 -7.64 2.03 5.05
C ASN A 156 -8.62 0.98 5.62
N LYS A 157 -8.25 -0.31 5.62
CA LYS A 157 -9.05 -1.39 6.23
C LYS A 157 -9.19 -1.20 7.74
N PHE A 158 -8.09 -0.88 8.42
CA PHE A 158 -8.06 -0.59 9.86
C PHE A 158 -8.90 0.65 10.20
N GLN A 159 -8.75 1.73 9.44
CA GLN A 159 -9.43 2.98 9.71
C GLN A 159 -10.95 2.84 9.58
N ASN A 160 -11.42 2.16 8.53
CA ASN A 160 -12.85 1.96 8.31
C ASN A 160 -13.49 0.98 9.30
N SER A 161 -12.73 0.01 9.80
CA SER A 161 -13.27 -1.06 10.65
C SER A 161 -13.13 -0.78 12.14
N ILE A 162 -12.07 -0.06 12.56
CA ILE A 162 -11.68 0.11 13.96
C ILE A 162 -11.56 1.60 14.33
N ASP A 163 -10.85 2.41 13.54
CA ASP A 163 -10.56 3.79 13.91
C ASP A 163 -11.80 4.71 13.88
N ARG A 164 -12.68 4.52 12.90
CA ARG A 164 -13.96 5.24 12.81
C ARG A 164 -15.03 4.74 13.78
N ASN A 165 -14.76 3.66 14.51
CA ASN A 165 -15.68 3.19 15.52
C ASN A 165 -15.55 4.05 16.78
N GLU A 166 -16.58 4.85 17.07
CA GLU A 166 -16.64 5.74 18.23
C GLU A 166 -16.85 4.99 19.56
N THR A 167 -17.29 3.72 19.52
CA THR A 167 -17.49 2.92 20.74
C THR A 167 -16.19 2.37 21.32
N LEU A 168 -15.07 2.44 20.57
CA LEU A 168 -13.77 1.97 21.01
C LEU A 168 -12.93 3.12 21.55
N THR A 169 -12.29 2.92 22.70
CA THR A 169 -11.36 3.91 23.23
C THR A 169 -10.07 3.94 22.41
N LYS A 170 -9.27 5.01 22.56
CA LYS A 170 -7.95 5.09 21.93
C LYS A 170 -7.03 3.92 22.33
N VAL A 171 -7.15 3.45 23.57
CA VAL A 171 -6.36 2.32 24.10
C VAL A 171 -6.79 1.00 23.44
N ASP A 172 -8.09 0.80 23.25
CA ASP A 172 -8.61 -0.38 22.56
C ASP A 172 -8.17 -0.38 21.09
N LYS A 173 -8.31 0.77 20.41
CA LYS A 173 -7.87 0.93 19.01
C LYS A 173 -6.37 0.60 18.85
N PHE A 174 -5.54 1.10 19.76
CA PHE A 174 -4.11 0.78 19.77
C PHE A 174 -3.84 -0.71 20.02
N SER A 175 -4.58 -1.34 20.94
CA SER A 175 -4.45 -2.77 21.22
C SER A 175 -4.83 -3.63 20.01
N TYR A 176 -5.91 -3.26 19.31
CA TYR A 176 -6.29 -3.89 18.05
C TYR A 176 -5.22 -3.70 16.98
N LEU A 177 -4.73 -2.47 16.78
CA LEU A 177 -3.64 -2.20 15.85
C LEU A 177 -2.45 -3.11 16.14
N LYS A 178 -1.98 -3.15 17.40
CA LYS A 178 -0.85 -3.98 17.80
C LYS A 178 -1.06 -5.47 17.51
N SER A 179 -2.26 -6.00 17.73
CA SER A 179 -2.59 -7.40 17.42
C SER A 179 -2.58 -7.73 15.92
N LEU A 180 -2.79 -6.71 15.08
CA LEU A 180 -2.81 -6.80 13.63
C LEU A 180 -1.42 -6.55 13.02
N LEU A 181 -0.42 -6.18 13.81
CA LEU A 181 0.97 -6.05 13.36
C LEU A 181 1.74 -7.33 13.64
N GLY A 182 2.50 -7.79 12.65
CA GLY A 182 3.39 -8.95 12.73
C GLY A 182 4.75 -8.66 12.12
N GLY A 183 5.66 -9.64 12.20
CA GLY A 183 6.98 -9.56 11.55
C GLY A 183 7.76 -8.30 11.92
N VAL A 184 8.30 -7.62 10.89
CA VAL A 184 9.12 -6.41 11.07
C VAL A 184 8.30 -5.27 11.67
N ALA A 185 7.05 -5.07 11.20
CA ALA A 185 6.18 -4.02 11.73
C ALA A 185 5.84 -4.21 13.21
N GLY A 186 5.54 -5.45 13.62
CA GLY A 186 5.29 -5.79 15.02
C GLY A 186 6.53 -5.60 15.89
N ASN A 187 7.71 -5.98 15.39
CA ASN A 187 8.99 -5.83 16.10
C ASN A 187 9.36 -4.36 16.31
N VAL A 188 9.11 -3.50 15.33
CA VAL A 188 9.35 -2.05 15.46
C VAL A 188 8.45 -1.45 16.54
N VAL A 189 7.14 -1.73 16.51
CA VAL A 189 6.20 -1.20 17.51
C VAL A 189 6.48 -1.75 18.92
N ASN A 190 6.90 -3.01 19.04
CA ASN A 190 7.36 -3.56 20.31
C ASN A 190 8.69 -2.96 20.77
N GLY A 191 9.65 -2.73 19.86
CA GLY A 191 10.94 -2.10 20.16
C GLY A 191 10.79 -0.66 20.65
N PHE A 192 9.84 0.10 20.09
CA PHE A 192 9.49 1.44 20.58
C PHE A 192 8.94 1.44 22.01
N ALA A 193 8.27 0.35 22.44
CA ALA A 193 7.77 0.24 23.81
C ALA A 193 8.89 -0.03 24.83
N PHE A 194 10.01 -0.66 24.43
CA PHE A 194 11.16 -0.89 25.31
C PHE A 194 12.04 0.35 25.49
N TYR A 195 12.14 1.23 24.50
CA TYR A 195 13.00 2.43 24.57
C TYR A 195 12.41 3.58 25.41
N LEU A 196 11.15 3.46 25.83
CA LEU A 196 10.46 4.43 26.71
C LEU A 196 10.40 4.00 28.18
N MET A 197 11.01 2.85 28.54
CA MET A 197 11.06 2.31 29.90
C MET A 197 12.49 2.23 30.49
N ILE A 198 13.48 2.82 29.82
CA ILE A 198 14.86 3.02 30.32
C ILE A 198 15.14 4.52 30.31
#